data_AF-A0A423LWB1-F1
#
_entry.id   AF-A0A423LWB1-F1
#
_cell.length_a   1.000
_cell.length_b   1.000
_cell.length_c   1.000
_cell.angle_alpha   90.00
_cell.angle_beta   90.00
_cell.angle_gamma   90.00
#
_symmetry.space_group_name_H-M   'P 1'
#
loop_
_entity.id
_entity.type
_entity.pdbx_description
1 polymer ?
#
loop_
_entity_poly.entity_id
_entity_poly.type
_entity_poly.pdbx_seq_one_letter_code
_entity_poly.pdbx_strand_id
1 'polypeptide(L)'
;MPWPTINFNIDPVALATLIISLGGIVNADGSTSLPDGSLIDADQNSLKGPDGVIHHQDGRVEFPDGRIVWPDNTIEYPDGRIVWKDGTEQLPDGSIRHTDGLAYDAKGNLISE
;
A
#
# COMPACT_ATOMS: atom_id res chain seq x y z
N MET A 1 -8.13 12.15 -10.82
CA MET A 1 -9.36 11.32 -10.92
C MET A 1 -9.22 10.24 -9.85
N PRO A 2 -10.12 10.16 -8.85
CA PRO A 2 -10.03 9.08 -7.87
C PRO A 2 -10.38 7.77 -8.58
N TRP A 3 -9.60 6.73 -8.33
CA TRP A 3 -9.90 5.39 -8.82
C TRP A 3 -11.23 4.93 -8.21
N PRO A 4 -12.09 4.23 -8.98
CA PRO A 4 -13.33 3.72 -8.43
C PRO A 4 -13.04 2.70 -7.33
N THR A 5 -13.63 2.88 -6.16
CA THR A 5 -13.70 1.82 -5.14
C THR A 5 -14.61 0.73 -5.69
N ILE A 6 -14.04 -0.37 -6.19
CA ILE A 6 -14.82 -1.51 -6.67
C ILE A 6 -15.07 -2.47 -5.50
N ASN A 7 -16.24 -2.35 -4.89
CA ASN A 7 -16.73 -3.33 -3.92
C ASN A 7 -17.21 -4.59 -4.65
N PHE A 8 -16.33 -5.58 -4.76
CA PHE A 8 -16.65 -6.88 -5.32
C PHE A 8 -17.36 -7.74 -4.27
N ASN A 9 -18.69 -7.73 -4.27
CA ASN A 9 -19.48 -8.73 -3.54
C ASN A 9 -19.54 -10.02 -4.38
N ILE A 10 -18.38 -10.63 -4.65
CA ILE A 10 -18.27 -11.84 -5.47
C ILE A 10 -18.40 -13.06 -4.56
N ASP A 11 -19.28 -13.99 -4.95
CA ASP A 11 -19.40 -15.30 -4.31
C ASP A 11 -18.03 -16.03 -4.34
N PRO A 12 -17.54 -16.57 -3.22
CA PRO A 12 -16.19 -17.14 -3.15
C PRO A 12 -15.98 -18.32 -4.12
N VAL A 13 -17.04 -19.05 -4.51
CA VAL A 13 -16.97 -20.12 -5.53
C VAL A 13 -16.86 -19.52 -6.93
N ALA A 14 -17.59 -18.44 -7.21
CA ALA A 14 -17.48 -17.70 -8.46
C ALA A 14 -16.12 -17.00 -8.60
N LEU A 15 -15.56 -16.50 -7.50
CA LEU A 15 -14.23 -15.89 -7.46
C LEU A 15 -13.14 -16.92 -7.75
N ALA A 16 -13.20 -18.09 -7.08
CA ALA A 16 -12.27 -19.19 -7.34
C ALA A 16 -12.39 -19.71 -8.79
N THR A 17 -13.60 -19.80 -9.32
CA THR A 17 -13.82 -20.22 -10.71
C THR A 17 -13.27 -19.20 -11.70
N LEU A 18 -13.45 -17.90 -11.45
CA LEU A 18 -12.91 -16.83 -12.28
C LEU A 18 -11.38 -16.82 -12.25
N ILE A 19 -10.79 -16.97 -11.06
CA ILE A 19 -9.35 -17.13 -10.87
C ILE A 19 -8.83 -18.30 -11.73
N ILE A 20 -9.45 -19.47 -11.62
CA ILE A 20 -9.03 -20.66 -12.39
C ILE A 20 -9.26 -20.46 -13.88
N SER A 21 -10.36 -19.82 -14.30
CA SER A 21 -10.64 -19.54 -15.71
C SER A 21 -9.68 -18.52 -16.32
N LEU A 22 -9.15 -17.61 -15.50
CA LEU A 22 -8.09 -16.68 -15.89
C LEU A 22 -6.72 -17.35 -15.93
N GLY A 23 -6.61 -18.63 -15.51
CA GLY A 23 -5.39 -19.43 -15.47
C GLY A 23 -4.66 -19.38 -14.13
N GLY A 24 -5.34 -18.90 -13.08
CA GLY A 24 -4.82 -18.85 -11.72
C GLY A 24 -4.90 -20.20 -11.00
N ILE A 25 -3.93 -20.45 -10.13
CA ILE A 25 -3.76 -21.68 -9.35
C ILE A 25 -4.01 -21.32 -7.88
N VAL A 26 -4.99 -21.96 -7.25
CA VAL A 26 -5.15 -21.90 -5.79
C VAL A 26 -4.18 -22.89 -5.17
N ASN A 27 -3.26 -22.38 -4.35
CA ASN A 27 -2.27 -23.16 -3.62
C ASN A 27 -2.90 -23.81 -2.38
N ALA A 28 -2.23 -24.85 -1.86
CA ALA A 28 -2.71 -25.59 -0.70
C ALA A 28 -2.71 -24.77 0.61
N ASP A 29 -1.96 -23.67 0.65
CA ASP A 29 -1.94 -22.71 1.76
C ASP A 29 -3.13 -21.74 1.70
N GLY A 30 -3.95 -21.79 0.65
CA GLY A 30 -5.09 -20.89 0.42
C GLY A 30 -4.76 -19.68 -0.45
N SER A 31 -3.48 -19.42 -0.72
CA SER A 31 -3.06 -18.35 -1.62
C SER A 31 -3.45 -18.65 -3.06
N THR A 32 -3.57 -17.63 -3.90
CA THR A 32 -3.86 -17.80 -5.33
C THR A 32 -2.73 -17.20 -6.16
N SER A 33 -2.13 -18.01 -7.03
CA SER A 33 -1.16 -17.56 -8.01
C SER A 33 -1.83 -17.30 -9.35
N LEU A 34 -1.78 -16.09 -9.87
CA LEU A 34 -2.30 -15.72 -11.18
C LEU A 34 -1.23 -15.93 -12.26
N PRO A 35 -1.63 -16.19 -13.52
CA PRO A 35 -0.69 -16.45 -14.59
C PRO A 35 0.05 -15.22 -15.08
N ASP A 36 -0.38 -14.01 -14.69
CA ASP A 36 0.41 -12.79 -14.92
C ASP A 36 1.61 -12.68 -13.97
N GLY A 37 1.70 -13.56 -12.95
CA GLY A 37 2.70 -13.57 -11.90
C GLY A 37 2.24 -12.96 -10.58
N SER A 38 1.00 -12.48 -10.48
CA SER A 38 0.42 -11.97 -9.24
C SER A 38 0.13 -13.09 -8.25
N LEU A 39 0.23 -12.80 -6.96
CA LEU A 39 -0.08 -13.70 -5.85
C LEU A 39 -1.10 -13.02 -4.93
N ILE A 40 -2.28 -13.62 -4.76
CA ILE A 40 -3.24 -13.23 -3.74
C ILE A 40 -2.96 -14.06 -2.49
N ASP A 41 -2.91 -13.40 -1.35
CA ASP A 41 -2.72 -14.05 -0.06
C ASP A 41 -3.90 -14.99 0.29
N ALA A 42 -3.65 -15.95 1.18
CA ALA A 42 -4.67 -16.91 1.62
C ALA A 42 -5.88 -16.23 2.30
N ASP A 43 -5.62 -15.14 3.01
CA ASP A 43 -6.68 -14.34 3.65
C ASP A 43 -7.40 -13.43 2.66
N GLN A 44 -6.99 -13.42 1.38
CA GLN A 44 -7.48 -12.53 0.31
C GLN A 44 -7.39 -11.02 0.67
N ASN A 45 -6.57 -10.71 1.67
CA ASN A 45 -6.37 -9.36 2.18
C ASN A 45 -5.24 -8.62 1.46
N SER A 46 -4.40 -9.32 0.70
CA SER A 46 -3.28 -8.72 -0.02
C SER A 46 -3.12 -9.37 -1.39
N LEU A 47 -2.85 -8.56 -2.41
CA LEU A 47 -2.53 -8.94 -3.78
C LEU A 47 -1.12 -8.42 -4.10
N LYS A 48 -0.17 -9.32 -4.27
CA LYS A 48 1.17 -9.00 -4.78
C LYS A 48 1.17 -9.11 -6.30
N GLY A 49 1.43 -8.02 -7.01
CA GLY A 49 1.60 -8.02 -8.46
C GLY A 49 2.93 -8.64 -8.92
N PRO A 50 3.08 -8.91 -10.22
CA PRO A 50 4.31 -9.44 -10.81
C PRO A 50 5.49 -8.46 -10.77
N ASP A 51 5.19 -7.17 -10.67
CA ASP A 51 6.14 -6.09 -10.41
C ASP A 51 6.64 -6.06 -8.96
N GLY A 52 6.08 -6.90 -8.09
CA GLY A 52 6.42 -6.98 -6.67
C GLY A 52 5.66 -6.00 -5.79
N VAL A 53 4.74 -5.20 -6.34
CA VAL A 53 3.90 -4.28 -5.59
C VAL A 53 2.80 -5.05 -4.87
N ILE A 54 2.61 -4.81 -3.58
CA ILE A 54 1.60 -5.46 -2.73
C ILE A 54 0.47 -4.47 -2.47
N HIS A 55 -0.73 -4.80 -2.93
CA HIS A 55 -1.96 -4.08 -2.67
C HIS A 55 -2.73 -4.76 -1.55
N HIS A 56 -2.96 -4.06 -0.45
CA HIS A 56 -3.75 -4.53 0.67
C HIS A 56 -5.21 -4.10 0.53
N GLN A 57 -6.12 -4.88 1.13
CA GLN A 57 -7.55 -4.63 1.11
C GLN A 57 -7.94 -3.38 1.90
N ASP A 58 -7.14 -3.00 2.91
CA ASP A 58 -7.30 -1.74 3.65
C ASP A 58 -6.95 -0.49 2.80
N GLY A 59 -6.45 -0.70 1.58
CA GLY A 59 -6.04 0.35 0.64
C GLY A 59 -4.57 0.74 0.76
N ARG A 60 -3.79 0.07 1.61
CA ARG A 60 -2.33 0.23 1.66
C ARG A 60 -1.70 -0.38 0.40
N VAL A 61 -0.67 0.26 -0.13
CA VAL A 61 0.13 -0.22 -1.26
C VAL A 61 1.59 -0.21 -0.86
N GLU A 62 2.23 -1.36 -0.85
CA GLU A 62 3.66 -1.50 -0.56
C GLU A 62 4.41 -1.79 -1.87
N PHE A 63 5.42 -0.98 -2.13
CA PHE A 63 6.26 -1.09 -3.32
C PHE A 63 7.52 -1.89 -3.00
N PRO A 64 8.13 -2.55 -3.99
CA PRO A 64 9.33 -3.35 -3.81
C PRO A 64 10.57 -2.54 -3.43
N ASP A 65 10.55 -1.21 -3.62
CA ASP A 65 11.57 -0.29 -3.12
C ASP A 65 11.45 -0.04 -1.61
N GLY A 66 10.43 -0.58 -0.95
CA GLY A 66 10.13 -0.39 0.48
C GLY A 66 9.26 0.83 0.76
N ARG A 67 8.78 1.52 -0.28
CA ARG A 67 7.83 2.62 -0.12
C ARG A 67 6.44 2.07 0.20
N ILE A 68 5.75 2.69 1.14
CA ILE A 68 4.39 2.34 1.53
C ILE A 68 3.49 3.54 1.29
N VAL A 69 2.38 3.33 0.59
CA VAL A 69 1.34 4.34 0.38
C VAL A 69 0.10 3.90 1.15
N TRP A 70 -0.28 4.71 2.11
CA TRP A 70 -1.46 4.49 2.94
C TRP A 70 -2.73 5.01 2.24
N PRO A 71 -3.91 4.48 2.62
CA PRO A 71 -5.18 4.88 2.03
C PRO A 71 -5.54 6.37 2.29
N ASP A 72 -4.96 6.98 3.31
CA ASP A 72 -5.10 8.41 3.63
C ASP A 72 -4.20 9.31 2.77
N ASN A 73 -3.51 8.74 1.78
CA ASN A 73 -2.48 9.37 0.94
C ASN A 73 -1.15 9.68 1.67
N THR A 74 -0.94 9.14 2.87
CA THR A 74 0.37 9.20 3.53
C THR A 74 1.35 8.28 2.81
N ILE A 75 2.56 8.76 2.57
CA ILE A 75 3.64 8.02 1.90
C ILE A 75 4.77 7.85 2.90
N GLU A 76 5.07 6.61 3.24
CA GLU A 76 6.25 6.25 4.02
C GLU A 76 7.33 5.73 3.07
N TYR A 77 8.54 6.25 3.23
CA TYR A 77 9.70 5.88 2.45
C TYR A 77 10.60 4.96 3.27
N PRO A 78 11.38 4.10 2.60
CA PRO A 78 12.27 3.14 3.27
C PRO A 78 13.40 3.80 4.08
N ASP A 79 13.71 5.07 3.80
CA ASP A 79 14.69 5.84 4.56
C ASP A 79 14.15 6.30 5.93
N GLY A 80 12.84 6.14 6.19
CA GLY A 80 12.16 6.63 7.38
C GLY A 80 11.48 7.99 7.19
N ARG A 81 11.49 8.55 5.98
CA ARG A 81 10.73 9.76 5.65
C ARG A 81 9.26 9.44 5.54
N ILE A 82 8.40 10.25 6.12
CA ILE A 82 6.94 10.15 6.00
C ILE A 82 6.42 11.45 5.41
N VAL A 83 5.60 11.37 4.37
CA VAL A 83 4.94 12.52 3.73
C VAL A 83 3.44 12.35 3.89
N TRP A 84 2.82 13.21 4.67
CA TRP A 84 1.38 13.22 4.85
C TRP A 84 0.67 13.97 3.72
N LYS A 85 -0.62 13.72 3.59
CA LYS A 85 -1.47 14.33 2.57
C LYS A 85 -1.54 15.86 2.63
N ASP A 86 -1.42 16.43 3.81
CA ASP A 86 -1.38 17.87 4.05
C ASP A 86 -0.06 18.52 3.58
N GLY A 87 0.88 17.70 3.09
CA GLY A 87 2.22 18.09 2.67
C GLY A 87 3.21 18.24 3.83
N THR A 88 2.80 17.91 5.06
CA THR A 88 3.74 17.77 6.17
C THR A 88 4.69 16.61 5.84
N GLU A 89 5.97 16.79 6.11
CA GLU A 89 7.00 15.78 5.90
C GLU A 89 7.79 15.55 7.18
N GLN A 90 7.80 14.33 7.67
CA GLN A 90 8.76 13.89 8.68
C GLN A 90 10.00 13.35 7.98
N LEU A 91 11.14 13.87 8.38
CA LEU A 91 12.46 13.44 7.96
C LEU A 91 12.94 12.30 8.87
N PRO A 92 13.90 11.49 8.38
CA PRO A 92 14.44 10.36 9.14
C PRO A 92 15.25 10.76 10.38
N ASP A 93 15.66 12.04 10.49
CA ASP A 93 16.23 12.61 11.72
C ASP A 93 15.19 12.91 12.80
N GLY A 94 13.90 12.69 12.49
CA GLY A 94 12.76 12.99 13.34
C GLY A 94 12.26 14.43 13.22
N SER A 95 12.88 15.26 12.39
CA SER A 95 12.41 16.62 12.14
C SER A 95 11.11 16.59 11.31
N ILE A 96 10.16 17.46 11.63
CA ILE A 96 8.88 17.58 10.94
C ILE A 96 8.83 18.93 10.24
N ARG A 97 8.70 18.93 8.92
CA ARG A 97 8.51 20.11 8.10
C ARG A 97 7.05 20.23 7.70
N HIS A 98 6.41 21.31 8.10
CA HIS A 98 5.04 21.61 7.73
C HIS A 98 4.97 22.44 6.44
N THR A 99 3.80 22.45 5.81
CA THR A 99 3.54 23.21 4.58
C THR A 99 3.46 24.73 4.80
N ASP A 100 3.29 25.17 6.04
CA ASP A 100 3.32 26.58 6.44
C ASP A 100 4.74 27.16 6.51
N GLY A 101 5.78 26.35 6.27
CA GLY A 101 7.19 26.75 6.33
C GLY A 101 7.85 26.43 7.66
N LEU A 102 7.06 26.12 8.69
CA LEU A 102 7.56 25.77 10.01
C LEU A 102 8.22 24.40 9.95
N ALA A 103 9.42 24.30 10.51
CA ALA A 103 10.09 23.03 10.74
C ALA A 103 10.37 22.86 12.23
N TYR A 104 10.06 21.70 12.77
CA TYR A 104 10.32 21.32 14.15
C TYR A 104 11.35 20.19 14.19
N ASP A 105 12.24 20.19 15.18
CA ASP A 105 13.12 19.05 15.43
C ASP A 105 12.36 17.88 16.10
N ALA A 106 13.03 16.73 16.25
CA ALA A 106 12.49 15.56 16.95
C ALA A 106 12.10 15.82 18.42
N LYS A 107 12.51 16.95 19.01
CA LYS A 107 12.19 17.36 20.39
C LYS A 107 11.02 18.36 20.42
N GLY A 108 10.46 18.74 19.27
CA GLY A 108 9.38 19.71 19.14
C GLY A 108 9.84 21.17 19.19
N ASN A 109 11.14 21.46 19.05
CA ASN A 109 11.64 22.83 18.95
C ASN A 109 11.53 23.32 17.51
N LEU A 110 11.06 24.55 17.31
CA LEU A 110 11.09 25.19 16.00
C LEU A 110 12.54 25.41 15.56
N ILE A 111 12.90 24.89 14.39
CA ILE A 111 14.22 25.01 13.76
C ILE A 111 14.20 25.89 12.50
N SER A 112 13.03 26.15 11.91
CA SER A 112 12.87 27.04 10.74
C SER A 112 11.45 27.62 10.67
N GLU A 113 11.32 28.84 10.13
CA GLU A 113 10.09 29.53 9.73
C GLU A 113 10.23 30.05 8.29
#